data_AF-M3BD36-F1
#
_entry.id   AF-M3BD36-F1
#
_cell.length_a   1.000
_cell.length_b   1.000
_cell.length_c   1.000
_cell.angle_alpha   90.00
_cell.angle_beta   90.00
_cell.angle_gamma   90.00
#
_symmetry.space_group_name_H-M   'P 1'
#
loop_
_entity.id
_entity.type
_entity.pdbx_description
1 polymer ?
#
loop_
_entity_poly.entity_id
_entity_poly.type
_entity_poly.pdbx_seq_one_letter_code
_entity_poly.pdbx_strand_id
1 'polypeptide(L)'
;MLLQCITFLTSAESYRGNYSAAAIHLAACLAILEPRGGIMQLQDRHVQGQILMGDLFLACVDLKPCLCGCDYDPGPAHVLELQPYELSGTCHLEHGAKFVCADSLIVGHFMQNLVEQILETYYIKTNLDTTYMNSSRVHQIGHWVTMRNMASRNQLLGLELVDCRMRALRAALVMWSLLAMNYTGRVTTVKVMASKLRDMMEGVPGSDWSVHEGTRLWILLLGYNCSADGSEALGWFLAESLRVTPLCADLVPSRGTVVERLEHFQRAYLYHAPIQRYFTEQIGAALLGTKYDSEALE
;
A
#
# COMPACT_ATOMS: atom_id res chain seq x y z
N MET A 1 19.35 2.24 -26.90
CA MET A 1 20.03 0.96 -26.62
C MET A 1 20.70 0.92 -25.25
N LEU A 2 21.80 1.64 -24.97
CA LEU A 2 22.48 1.55 -23.65
C LEU A 2 21.54 1.86 -22.46
N LEU A 3 20.77 2.95 -22.52
CA LEU A 3 19.82 3.31 -21.48
C LEU A 3 18.77 2.21 -21.25
N GLN A 4 18.23 1.63 -22.32
CA GLN A 4 17.28 0.52 -22.24
C GLN A 4 17.89 -0.72 -21.58
N CYS A 5 19.16 -1.04 -21.88
CA CYS A 5 19.86 -2.16 -21.25
C CYS A 5 20.01 -1.93 -19.74
N ILE A 6 20.41 -0.73 -19.32
CA ILE A 6 20.58 -0.43 -17.89
C ILE A 6 19.22 -0.43 -17.17
N THR A 7 18.17 0.14 -17.78
CA THR A 7 16.80 0.06 -17.24
C THR A 7 16.34 -1.38 -17.06
N PHE A 8 16.62 -2.26 -18.03
CA PHE A 8 16.32 -3.68 -17.91
C PHE A 8 17.07 -4.34 -16.75
N LEU A 9 18.36 -4.01 -16.55
CA LEU A 9 19.14 -4.51 -15.41
C LEU A 9 18.56 -4.04 -14.07
N THR A 10 18.10 -2.79 -13.96
CA THR A 10 17.39 -2.30 -12.77
C THR A 10 16.18 -3.17 -12.44
N SER A 11 15.34 -3.47 -13.43
CA SER A 11 14.17 -4.33 -13.24
C SER A 11 14.55 -5.77 -12.90
N ALA A 12 15.51 -6.35 -13.61
CA ALA A 12 15.96 -7.73 -13.41
C ALA A 12 16.52 -7.95 -12.00
N GLU A 13 17.38 -7.06 -11.52
CA GLU A 13 17.93 -7.14 -10.16
C GLU A 13 16.86 -6.90 -9.10
N SER A 14 15.89 -6.01 -9.35
CA SER A 14 14.74 -5.80 -8.46
C SER A 14 13.89 -7.08 -8.30
N TYR A 15 13.63 -7.80 -9.40
CA TYR A 15 12.89 -9.07 -9.35
C TYR A 15 13.66 -10.18 -8.63
N ARG A 16 15.00 -10.14 -8.67
CA ARG A 16 15.86 -11.08 -7.93
C ARG A 16 16.02 -10.71 -6.45
N GLY A 17 15.48 -9.58 -6.00
CA GLY A 17 15.65 -9.08 -4.64
C GLY A 17 17.01 -8.42 -4.36
N ASN A 18 17.83 -8.19 -5.39
CA ASN A 18 19.12 -7.51 -5.25
C ASN A 18 18.95 -5.99 -5.38
N TYR A 19 18.27 -5.38 -4.40
CA TYR A 19 17.89 -3.97 -4.44
C TYR A 19 19.10 -3.02 -4.48
N SER A 20 20.23 -3.42 -3.90
CA SER A 20 21.48 -2.64 -3.97
C SER A 20 22.00 -2.53 -5.40
N ALA A 21 22.04 -3.64 -6.16
CA ALA A 21 22.46 -3.60 -7.56
C ALA A 21 21.46 -2.83 -8.42
N ALA A 22 20.16 -3.02 -8.19
CA ALA A 22 19.12 -2.27 -8.86
C ALA A 22 19.27 -0.75 -8.65
N ALA A 23 19.57 -0.31 -7.42
CA ALA A 23 19.82 1.10 -7.11
C ALA A 23 21.04 1.67 -7.85
N ILE A 24 22.12 0.89 -7.99
CA ILE A 24 23.30 1.28 -8.77
C ILE A 24 22.93 1.46 -10.25
N HIS A 25 22.18 0.54 -10.83
CA HIS A 25 21.73 0.64 -12.22
C HIS A 25 20.80 1.84 -12.44
N LEU A 26 19.87 2.09 -11.51
CA LEU A 26 19.02 3.27 -11.55
C LEU A 26 19.85 4.57 -11.51
N ALA A 27 20.79 4.68 -10.56
CA ALA A 27 21.67 5.84 -10.46
C ALA A 27 22.47 6.07 -11.76
N ALA A 28 22.95 5.00 -12.39
CA ALA A 28 23.62 5.08 -13.69
C ALA A 28 22.68 5.58 -14.81
N CYS A 29 21.42 5.11 -14.86
CA CYS A 29 20.43 5.65 -15.79
C CYS A 29 20.23 7.16 -15.61
N LEU A 30 20.05 7.62 -14.37
CA LEU A 30 19.83 9.03 -14.06
C LEU A 30 21.06 9.88 -14.41
N ALA A 31 22.26 9.41 -14.09
CA ALA A 31 23.51 10.10 -14.44
C ALA A 31 23.70 10.26 -15.97
N ILE A 32 23.24 9.30 -16.78
CA ILE A 32 23.26 9.40 -18.25
C ILE A 32 22.25 10.45 -18.77
N LEU A 33 21.14 10.65 -18.05
CA LEU A 33 20.07 11.58 -18.42
C LEU A 33 20.35 13.01 -17.95
N GLU A 34 21.10 13.19 -16.86
CA GLU A 34 21.36 14.49 -16.25
C GLU A 34 21.89 15.53 -17.25
N PRO A 35 22.93 15.27 -18.08
CA PRO A 35 23.44 16.25 -19.04
C PRO A 35 22.45 16.59 -20.17
N ARG A 36 21.34 15.84 -20.28
CA ARG A 36 20.30 16.03 -21.30
C ARG A 36 19.05 16.72 -20.73
N GLY A 37 19.17 17.34 -19.57
CA GLY A 37 18.05 17.99 -18.87
C GLY A 37 17.23 17.04 -18.00
N GLY A 38 17.78 15.87 -17.68
CA GLY A 38 17.19 14.92 -16.74
C GLY A 38 16.10 14.04 -17.34
N ILE A 39 15.51 13.20 -16.48
CA ILE A 39 14.55 12.16 -16.88
C ILE A 39 13.28 12.71 -17.53
N MET A 40 12.85 13.93 -17.19
CA MET A 40 11.64 14.54 -17.74
C MET A 40 11.79 14.91 -19.22
N GLN A 41 13.02 15.10 -19.72
CA GLN A 41 13.30 15.43 -21.12
C GLN A 41 13.42 14.20 -22.03
N LEU A 42 13.29 12.99 -21.48
CA LEU A 42 13.36 11.75 -22.25
C LEU A 42 12.15 11.62 -23.20
N GLN A 43 12.42 11.57 -24.51
CA GLN A 43 11.38 11.45 -25.55
C GLN A 43 10.70 10.08 -25.56
N ASP A 44 11.45 9.02 -25.26
CA ASP A 44 10.91 7.67 -25.14
C ASP A 44 10.13 7.54 -23.82
N ARG A 45 8.81 7.71 -23.91
CA ARG A 45 7.88 7.63 -22.77
C ARG A 45 7.82 6.25 -22.13
N HIS A 46 8.09 5.20 -22.90
CA HIS A 46 8.11 3.85 -22.36
C HIS A 46 9.32 3.66 -21.43
N VAL A 47 10.52 4.03 -21.91
CA VAL A 47 11.75 3.96 -21.09
C VAL A 47 11.67 4.91 -19.91
N GLN A 48 11.12 6.11 -20.10
CA GLN A 48 10.86 7.05 -19.02
C GLN A 48 9.99 6.42 -17.93
N GLY A 49 8.83 5.86 -18.30
CA GLY A 49 7.92 5.20 -17.37
C GLY A 49 8.58 4.03 -16.62
N GLN A 50 9.42 3.24 -17.29
CA GLN A 50 10.15 2.14 -16.64
C GLN A 50 11.16 2.62 -15.59
N ILE A 51 11.93 3.66 -15.89
CA ILE A 51 12.90 4.22 -14.93
C ILE A 51 12.17 4.80 -13.72
N LEU A 52 11.10 5.55 -13.97
CA LEU A 52 10.24 6.16 -12.97
C LEU A 52 9.56 5.14 -12.05
N MET A 53 9.04 4.04 -12.61
CA MET A 53 8.51 2.91 -11.84
C MET A 53 9.59 2.22 -11.02
N GLY A 54 10.80 2.07 -11.58
CA GLY A 54 11.95 1.47 -10.87
C GLY A 54 12.40 2.32 -9.68
N ASP A 55 12.47 3.63 -9.85
CA ASP A 55 12.76 4.58 -8.77
C ASP A 55 11.73 4.50 -7.66
N LEU A 56 10.44 4.63 -8.00
CA LEU A 56 9.37 4.51 -7.01
C LEU A 56 9.39 3.15 -6.29
N PHE A 57 9.70 2.06 -7.00
CA PHE A 57 9.80 0.74 -6.41
C PHE A 57 10.92 0.67 -5.37
N LEU A 58 12.12 1.14 -5.70
CA LEU A 58 13.26 1.15 -4.77
C LEU A 58 13.02 2.11 -3.60
N ALA A 59 12.40 3.26 -3.86
CA ALA A 59 11.94 4.20 -2.84
C ALA A 59 10.97 3.54 -1.85
N CYS A 60 10.03 2.71 -2.34
CA CYS A 60 9.14 1.91 -1.49
C CYS A 60 9.92 0.91 -0.61
N VAL A 61 10.86 0.14 -1.20
CA VAL A 61 11.70 -0.83 -0.46
C VAL A 61 12.42 -0.14 0.70
N ASP A 62 12.92 1.07 0.47
CA ASP A 62 13.65 1.82 1.47
C ASP A 62 12.82 2.73 2.38
N LEU A 63 11.53 2.92 2.06
CA LEU A 63 10.65 3.89 2.72
C LEU A 63 11.24 5.32 2.71
N LYS A 64 11.88 5.68 1.59
CA LYS A 64 12.54 6.97 1.35
C LYS A 64 11.90 7.71 0.18
N PRO A 65 12.07 9.05 0.08
CA PRO A 65 11.67 9.80 -1.10
C PRO A 65 12.29 9.23 -2.39
N CYS A 66 11.55 9.33 -3.50
CA CYS A 66 12.07 8.99 -4.82
C CYS A 66 13.22 9.92 -5.23
N LEU A 67 14.13 9.43 -6.07
CA LEU A 67 15.21 10.26 -6.61
C LEU A 67 14.70 11.24 -7.67
N CYS A 68 13.70 10.83 -8.44
CA CYS A 68 13.10 11.62 -9.49
C CYS A 68 11.95 12.46 -8.92
N GLY A 69 12.08 13.78 -9.01
CA GLY A 69 10.95 14.69 -8.83
C GLY A 69 10.00 14.58 -10.02
N CYS A 70 9.04 13.65 -9.96
CA CYS A 70 8.01 13.50 -10.98
C CYS A 70 6.64 13.70 -10.36
N ASP A 71 5.88 14.62 -10.96
CA ASP A 71 4.45 14.72 -10.71
C ASP A 71 3.73 13.78 -11.70
N TYR A 72 3.45 12.56 -11.22
CA TYR A 72 2.68 11.56 -11.96
C TYR A 72 1.19 11.83 -11.91
N ASP A 73 0.73 12.85 -11.18
CA ASP A 73 -0.66 12.94 -10.80
C ASP A 73 -1.55 13.23 -12.01
N PRO A 74 -2.37 12.27 -12.48
CA PRO A 74 -3.29 12.51 -13.59
C PRO A 74 -4.51 13.33 -13.14
N GLY A 75 -4.57 13.71 -11.86
CA GLY A 75 -5.68 14.42 -11.26
C GLY A 75 -6.75 13.49 -10.67
N PRO A 76 -7.77 14.08 -10.03
CA PRO A 76 -8.89 13.35 -9.42
C PRO A 76 -9.76 12.61 -10.44
N ALA A 77 -10.58 11.67 -9.98
CA ALA A 77 -11.34 10.76 -10.84
C ALA A 77 -12.31 11.45 -11.81
N HIS A 78 -12.80 12.64 -11.48
CA HIS A 78 -13.76 13.34 -12.34
C HIS A 78 -13.20 13.63 -13.74
N VAL A 79 -11.87 13.71 -13.90
CA VAL A 79 -11.22 13.89 -15.21
C VAL A 79 -11.40 12.68 -16.15
N LEU A 80 -11.75 11.52 -15.60
CA LEU A 80 -12.06 10.33 -16.38
C LEU A 80 -13.45 10.39 -17.03
N GLU A 81 -14.34 11.26 -16.54
CA GLU A 81 -15.74 11.37 -17.00
C GLU A 81 -16.45 10.00 -16.99
N LEU A 82 -16.23 9.22 -15.92
CA LEU A 82 -16.78 7.86 -15.77
C LEU A 82 -18.31 7.89 -15.84
N GLN A 83 -18.88 7.05 -16.70
CA GLN A 83 -20.32 6.89 -16.80
C GLN A 83 -20.82 5.95 -15.70
N PRO A 84 -22.08 6.08 -15.24
CA PRO A 84 -22.61 5.23 -14.18
C PRO A 84 -22.55 3.72 -14.48
N TYR A 85 -22.67 3.33 -15.76
CA TYR A 85 -22.58 1.93 -16.20
C TYR A 85 -21.14 1.39 -16.27
N GLU A 86 -20.13 2.26 -16.15
CA GLU A 86 -18.71 1.88 -16.11
C GLU A 86 -18.26 1.44 -14.71
N LEU A 87 -19.13 1.59 -13.70
CA LEU A 87 -18.87 1.20 -12.31
C LEU A 87 -19.94 0.20 -11.82
N SER A 88 -19.53 -1.03 -11.55
CA SER A 88 -20.36 -2.06 -10.92
C SER A 88 -20.27 -1.95 -9.40
N GLY A 89 -21.27 -1.30 -8.79
CA GLY A 89 -21.42 -1.31 -7.34
C GLY A 89 -21.86 0.03 -6.76
N THR A 90 -22.48 -0.03 -5.59
CA THR A 90 -22.67 1.15 -4.75
C THR A 90 -21.36 1.44 -4.02
N CYS A 91 -20.94 2.70 -3.99
CA CYS A 91 -19.85 3.14 -3.13
C CYS A 91 -20.21 2.84 -1.67
N HIS A 92 -19.60 1.80 -1.09
CA HIS A 92 -19.72 1.53 0.32
C HIS A 92 -18.92 2.59 1.07
N LEU A 93 -19.62 3.64 1.50
CA LEU A 93 -19.15 4.76 2.34
C LEU A 93 -18.39 4.34 3.62
N GLU A 94 -18.42 3.05 3.97
CA GLU A 94 -17.76 2.50 5.15
C GLU A 94 -16.25 2.25 4.94
N HIS A 95 -15.77 2.10 3.70
CA HIS A 95 -14.35 1.84 3.44
C HIS A 95 -13.49 3.06 3.74
N GLY A 96 -12.54 2.90 4.67
CA GLY A 96 -11.59 3.94 5.05
C GLY A 96 -12.18 5.06 5.91
N ALA A 97 -13.44 4.94 6.31
CA ALA A 97 -14.16 5.98 7.05
C ALA A 97 -13.45 6.41 8.34
N LYS A 98 -12.71 5.50 9.01
CA LYS A 98 -11.96 5.83 10.22
C LYS A 98 -10.78 6.77 9.97
N PHE A 99 -10.09 6.63 8.83
CA PHE A 99 -9.02 7.55 8.44
C PHE A 99 -9.53 8.93 8.01
N VAL A 100 -10.75 8.99 7.47
CA VAL A 100 -11.36 10.24 6.99
C VAL A 100 -12.09 10.98 8.12
N CYS A 101 -12.79 10.27 9.02
CA CYS A 101 -13.72 10.90 9.97
C CYS A 101 -13.33 10.83 11.46
N ALA A 102 -12.61 9.80 11.93
CA ALA A 102 -12.53 9.48 13.37
C ALA A 102 -11.12 9.61 13.98
N ASP A 103 -10.06 9.33 13.23
CA ASP A 103 -8.66 9.38 13.70
C ASP A 103 -7.92 10.68 13.29
N SER A 104 -8.68 11.76 13.05
CA SER A 104 -8.19 13.07 12.56
C SER A 104 -7.17 13.77 13.48
N LEU A 105 -7.00 13.31 14.72
CA LEU A 105 -6.01 13.87 15.65
C LEU A 105 -4.57 13.39 15.37
N ILE A 106 -4.36 12.22 14.74
CA ILE A 106 -3.02 11.86 14.23
C ILE A 106 -2.88 12.31 12.77
N VAL A 107 -3.92 12.06 11.97
CA VAL A 107 -3.85 12.23 10.52
C VAL A 107 -4.06 13.70 10.17
N GLY A 108 -2.97 14.46 10.10
CA GLY A 108 -3.03 15.85 9.62
C GLY A 108 -3.67 15.94 8.23
N HIS A 109 -4.27 17.10 7.91
CA HIS A 109 -5.07 17.32 6.68
C HIS A 109 -4.40 16.78 5.40
N PHE A 110 -3.09 16.96 5.26
CA PHE A 110 -2.37 16.47 4.08
C PHE A 110 -2.43 14.93 3.94
N MET A 111 -2.27 14.19 5.04
CA MET A 111 -2.36 12.73 4.99
C MET A 111 -3.80 12.25 4.80
N GLN A 112 -4.79 12.99 5.31
CA GLN A 112 -6.21 12.70 5.02
C GLN A 112 -6.48 12.80 3.51
N ASN A 113 -6.02 13.88 2.87
CA ASN A 113 -6.14 14.04 1.42
C ASN A 113 -5.50 12.87 0.68
N LEU A 114 -4.31 12.42 1.09
CA LEU A 114 -3.67 11.25 0.48
C LEU A 114 -4.48 9.97 0.65
N VAL A 115 -5.06 9.74 1.83
CA VAL A 115 -5.91 8.58 2.07
C VAL A 115 -7.17 8.64 1.20
N GLU A 116 -7.80 9.80 1.07
CA GLU A 116 -8.95 10.00 0.18
C GLU A 116 -8.60 9.70 -1.29
N GLN A 117 -7.44 10.15 -1.76
CA GLN A 117 -6.96 9.82 -3.11
C GLN A 117 -6.74 8.33 -3.29
N ILE A 118 -6.17 7.65 -2.30
CA ILE A 118 -5.95 6.20 -2.32
C ILE A 118 -7.29 5.47 -2.37
N LEU A 119 -8.28 5.91 -1.58
CA LEU A 119 -9.64 5.37 -1.55
C LEU A 119 -10.36 5.57 -2.88
N GLU A 120 -10.31 6.78 -3.46
CA GLU A 120 -10.87 7.10 -4.78
C GLU A 120 -10.30 6.17 -5.84
N THR A 121 -8.97 6.02 -5.87
CA THR A 121 -8.29 5.17 -6.85
C THR A 121 -8.64 3.70 -6.67
N TYR A 122 -8.69 3.23 -5.42
CA TYR A 122 -9.08 1.86 -5.09
C TYR A 122 -10.52 1.57 -5.49
N TYR A 123 -11.45 2.47 -5.17
CA TYR A 123 -12.86 2.35 -5.52
C TYR A 123 -13.04 2.17 -7.04
N ILE A 124 -12.37 2.99 -7.85
CA ILE A 124 -12.43 2.86 -9.31
C ILE A 124 -11.86 1.53 -9.74
N LYS A 125 -10.69 1.14 -9.24
CA LYS A 125 -10.07 -0.15 -9.60
C LYS A 125 -11.00 -1.33 -9.31
N THR A 126 -11.62 -1.37 -8.13
CA THR A 126 -12.38 -2.55 -7.69
C THR A 126 -13.78 -2.62 -8.27
N ASN A 127 -14.37 -1.49 -8.63
CA ASN A 127 -15.72 -1.43 -9.16
C ASN A 127 -15.75 -1.20 -10.67
N LEU A 128 -14.60 -1.15 -11.36
CA LEU A 128 -14.57 -0.96 -12.81
C LEU A 128 -15.28 -2.12 -13.52
N ASP A 129 -16.38 -1.80 -14.23
CA ASP A 129 -17.06 -2.77 -15.07
C ASP A 129 -16.62 -2.59 -16.54
N THR A 130 -15.77 -3.50 -17.01
CA THR A 130 -15.23 -3.44 -18.37
C THR A 130 -16.15 -4.04 -19.42
N THR A 131 -17.32 -4.60 -19.05
CA THR A 131 -18.19 -5.39 -19.94
C THR A 131 -18.59 -4.63 -21.21
N TYR A 132 -18.84 -3.33 -21.09
CA TYR A 132 -19.31 -2.47 -22.19
C TYR A 132 -18.24 -1.50 -22.71
N MET A 133 -16.99 -1.63 -22.25
CA MET A 133 -15.90 -0.74 -22.62
C MET A 133 -15.11 -1.26 -23.81
N ASN A 134 -14.67 -0.36 -24.68
CA ASN A 134 -13.64 -0.70 -25.67
C ASN A 134 -12.25 -0.75 -25.03
N SER A 135 -11.29 -1.41 -25.69
CA SER A 135 -9.93 -1.59 -25.17
C SER A 135 -9.20 -0.27 -24.89
N SER A 136 -9.46 0.78 -25.66
CA SER A 136 -8.86 2.09 -25.46
C SER A 136 -9.31 2.73 -24.14
N ARG A 137 -10.61 2.60 -23.81
CA ARG A 137 -11.19 3.12 -22.57
C ARG A 137 -10.67 2.38 -21.35
N VAL A 138 -10.63 1.04 -21.43
CA VAL A 138 -10.03 0.21 -20.37
C VAL A 138 -8.56 0.58 -20.15
N HIS A 139 -7.81 0.79 -21.23
CA HIS A 139 -6.40 1.20 -21.14
C HIS A 139 -6.24 2.59 -20.51
N GLN A 140 -7.08 3.57 -20.89
CA GLN A 140 -7.06 4.91 -20.34
C GLN A 140 -7.31 4.90 -18.82
N ILE A 141 -8.35 4.20 -18.36
CA ILE A 141 -8.69 4.11 -16.93
C ILE A 141 -7.60 3.34 -16.18
N GLY A 142 -7.10 2.23 -16.73
CA GLY A 142 -5.99 1.48 -16.14
C GLY A 142 -4.70 2.29 -16.02
N HIS A 143 -4.40 3.14 -17.02
CA HIS A 143 -3.29 4.07 -16.97
C HIS A 143 -3.49 5.12 -15.87
N TRP A 144 -4.68 5.73 -15.78
CA TRP A 144 -5.02 6.67 -14.70
C TRP A 144 -4.87 6.03 -13.32
N VAL A 145 -5.42 4.83 -13.10
CA VAL A 145 -5.29 4.09 -11.83
C VAL A 145 -3.82 3.87 -11.47
N THR A 146 -3.01 3.48 -12.45
CA THR A 146 -1.56 3.26 -12.26
C THR A 146 -0.85 4.55 -11.88
N MET A 147 -1.06 5.62 -12.64
CA MET A 147 -0.40 6.92 -12.43
C MET A 147 -0.81 7.56 -11.12
N ARG A 148 -2.12 7.58 -10.80
CA ARG A 148 -2.66 8.10 -9.54
C ARG A 148 -2.09 7.35 -8.34
N ASN A 149 -2.03 6.02 -8.44
CA ASN A 149 -1.44 5.20 -7.40
C ASN A 149 0.08 5.42 -7.23
N MET A 150 0.81 5.65 -8.33
CA MET A 150 2.22 6.04 -8.27
C MET A 150 2.40 7.41 -7.61
N ALA A 151 1.56 8.38 -7.96
CA ALA A 151 1.57 9.73 -7.38
C ALA A 151 1.34 9.69 -5.87
N SER A 152 0.29 8.99 -5.40
CA SER A 152 0.00 8.90 -3.96
C SER A 152 1.15 8.25 -3.18
N ARG A 153 1.82 7.22 -3.72
CA ARG A 153 3.00 6.64 -3.08
C ARG A 153 4.19 7.59 -3.07
N ASN A 154 4.46 8.28 -4.18
CA ASN A 154 5.54 9.27 -4.24
C ASN A 154 5.33 10.38 -3.21
N GLN A 155 4.10 10.90 -3.11
CA GLN A 155 3.72 11.92 -2.13
C GLN A 155 3.84 11.38 -0.70
N LEU A 156 3.34 10.17 -0.41
CA LEU A 156 3.53 9.53 0.89
C LEU A 156 5.02 9.42 1.24
N LEU A 157 5.85 8.89 0.34
CA LEU A 157 7.29 8.68 0.58
C LEU A 157 8.07 9.99 0.77
N GLY A 158 7.62 11.07 0.10
CA GLY A 158 8.18 12.42 0.24
C GLY A 158 7.80 13.15 1.52
N LEU A 159 6.88 12.61 2.33
CA LEU A 159 6.49 13.24 3.58
C LEU A 159 7.58 13.16 4.66
N GLU A 160 8.01 14.32 5.13
CA GLU A 160 8.82 14.47 6.33
C GLU A 160 7.91 14.52 7.56
N LEU A 161 8.01 13.50 8.41
CA LEU A 161 7.15 13.33 9.59
C LEU A 161 8.01 13.19 10.83
N VAL A 162 7.81 14.09 11.79
CA VAL A 162 8.49 14.07 13.09
C VAL A 162 7.90 12.97 13.99
N ASP A 163 6.57 12.83 13.97
CA ASP A 163 5.86 11.83 14.79
C ASP A 163 6.12 10.40 14.27
N CYS A 164 6.65 9.55 15.15
CA CYS A 164 6.92 8.14 14.89
C CYS A 164 5.67 7.34 14.47
N ARG A 165 4.51 7.64 15.07
CA ARG A 165 3.23 6.99 14.76
C ARG A 165 2.81 7.28 13.32
N MET A 166 2.99 8.53 12.91
CA MET A 166 2.71 8.97 11.54
C MET A 166 3.68 8.35 10.53
N ARG A 167 4.96 8.15 10.91
CA ARG A 167 5.91 7.41 10.07
C ARG A 167 5.49 5.95 9.87
N ALA A 168 5.02 5.28 10.92
CA ALA A 168 4.49 3.92 10.82
C ALA A 168 3.20 3.86 9.98
N LEU A 169 2.26 4.79 10.19
CA LEU A 169 1.04 4.89 9.39
C LEU A 169 1.36 5.14 7.91
N ARG A 170 2.26 6.07 7.60
CA ARG A 170 2.76 6.33 6.25
C ARG A 170 3.29 5.06 5.59
N ALA A 171 4.16 4.32 6.29
CA ALA A 171 4.71 3.07 5.79
C ALA A 171 3.62 2.02 5.54
N ALA A 172 2.67 1.89 6.47
CA ALA A 172 1.52 1.00 6.33
C ALA A 172 0.63 1.38 5.12
N LEU A 173 0.35 2.66 4.88
CA LEU A 173 -0.40 3.10 3.70
C LEU A 173 0.33 2.77 2.39
N VAL A 174 1.66 2.96 2.34
CA VAL A 174 2.47 2.53 1.19
C VAL A 174 2.35 1.01 1.00
N MET A 175 2.53 0.21 2.04
CA MET A 175 2.42 -1.25 1.99
C MET A 175 1.03 -1.71 1.53
N TRP A 176 -0.04 -1.16 2.11
CA TRP A 176 -1.41 -1.49 1.72
C TRP A 176 -1.66 -1.16 0.26
N SER A 177 -1.23 0.03 -0.19
CA SER A 177 -1.39 0.41 -1.59
C SER A 177 -0.62 -0.55 -2.51
N LEU A 178 0.55 -1.08 -2.12
CA LEU A 178 1.30 -2.08 -2.89
C LEU A 178 0.54 -3.41 -3.01
N LEU A 179 -0.11 -3.85 -1.93
CA LEU A 179 -0.94 -5.05 -1.91
C LEU A 179 -2.20 -4.88 -2.75
N ALA A 180 -3.04 -3.90 -2.41
CA ALA A 180 -4.39 -3.79 -2.95
C ALA A 180 -4.43 -3.34 -4.41
N MET A 181 -3.40 -2.63 -4.91
CA MET A 181 -3.47 -1.95 -6.20
C MET A 181 -2.65 -2.60 -7.31
N ASN A 182 -1.86 -3.64 -7.03
CA ASN A 182 -0.95 -4.21 -8.03
C ASN A 182 -1.00 -5.75 -8.07
N TYR A 183 -1.18 -6.29 -9.28
CA TYR A 183 -1.37 -7.73 -9.51
C TYR A 183 -0.08 -8.56 -9.58
N THR A 184 1.10 -7.94 -9.77
CA THR A 184 2.34 -8.68 -10.06
C THR A 184 3.48 -8.35 -9.10
N GLY A 185 3.98 -9.38 -8.40
CA GLY A 185 5.36 -9.43 -7.86
C GLY A 185 5.68 -8.66 -6.59
N ARG A 186 4.70 -8.11 -5.85
CA ARG A 186 4.96 -7.21 -4.72
C ARG A 186 4.90 -7.85 -3.33
N VAL A 187 4.54 -9.13 -3.25
CA VAL A 187 4.58 -9.91 -2.00
C VAL A 187 5.98 -9.91 -1.42
N THR A 188 7.02 -10.00 -2.24
CA THR A 188 8.43 -9.94 -1.79
C THR A 188 8.81 -8.55 -1.26
N THR A 189 8.37 -7.48 -1.91
CA THR A 189 8.64 -6.11 -1.46
C THR A 189 8.01 -5.82 -0.10
N VAL A 190 6.73 -6.15 0.08
CA VAL A 190 6.06 -5.89 1.36
C VAL A 190 6.64 -6.74 2.49
N LYS A 191 7.18 -7.94 2.21
CA LYS A 191 7.94 -8.75 3.17
C LYS A 191 9.19 -8.05 3.68
N VAL A 192 9.93 -7.36 2.80
CA VAL A 192 11.10 -6.55 3.18
C VAL A 192 10.67 -5.32 3.98
N MET A 193 9.56 -4.70 3.61
CA MET A 193 9.04 -3.53 4.32
C MET A 193 8.48 -3.88 5.71
N ALA A 194 7.97 -5.10 5.91
CA ALA A 194 7.36 -5.53 7.16
C ALA A 194 8.35 -5.47 8.34
N SER A 195 9.61 -5.85 8.15
CA SER A 195 10.64 -5.71 9.20
C SER A 195 10.90 -4.25 9.55
N LYS A 196 11.00 -3.37 8.55
CA LYS A 196 11.15 -1.92 8.78
C LYS A 196 9.95 -1.34 9.51
N LEU A 197 8.74 -1.78 9.16
CA LEU A 197 7.51 -1.36 9.85
C LEU A 197 7.50 -1.82 11.32
N ARG A 198 7.93 -3.06 11.58
CA ARG A 198 8.11 -3.56 12.96
C ARG A 198 9.03 -2.65 13.75
N ASP A 199 10.23 -2.37 13.23
CA ASP A 199 11.23 -1.56 13.93
C ASP A 199 10.69 -0.13 14.21
N MET A 200 9.90 0.44 13.29
CA MET A 200 9.21 1.71 13.51
C MET A 200 8.17 1.63 14.63
N MET A 201 7.39 0.54 14.69
CA MET A 201 6.34 0.35 15.69
C MET A 201 6.90 0.02 17.08
N GLU A 202 7.96 -0.78 17.17
CA GLU A 202 8.67 -1.08 18.43
C GLU A 202 9.26 0.18 19.06
N GLY A 203 9.71 1.13 18.24
CA GLY A 203 10.22 2.42 18.69
C GLY A 203 9.16 3.37 19.26
N VAL A 204 7.87 3.01 19.22
CA VAL A 204 6.78 3.83 19.76
C VAL A 204 6.22 3.22 21.05
N PRO A 205 6.32 3.91 22.19
CA PRO A 205 5.71 3.47 23.44
C PRO A 205 4.22 3.19 23.28
N GLY A 206 3.72 2.12 23.91
CA GLY A 206 2.31 1.76 23.86
C GLY A 206 1.37 2.87 24.35
N SER A 207 1.81 3.68 25.33
CA SER A 207 1.07 4.84 25.84
C SER A 207 0.74 5.87 24.76
N ASP A 208 1.61 6.01 23.77
CA ASP A 208 1.47 7.02 22.71
C ASP A 208 0.39 6.62 21.70
N TRP A 209 -0.04 5.35 21.73
CA TRP A 209 -1.15 4.82 20.94
C TRP A 209 -2.49 4.81 21.66
N SER A 210 -2.56 5.18 22.94
CA SER A 210 -3.77 5.04 23.78
C SER A 210 -5.04 5.67 23.19
N VAL A 211 -4.91 6.79 22.48
CA VAL A 211 -6.04 7.48 21.82
C VAL A 211 -6.34 6.90 20.43
N HIS A 212 -5.46 6.04 19.91
CA HIS A 212 -5.40 5.59 18.52
C HIS A 212 -5.14 4.08 18.38
N GLU A 213 -5.60 3.30 19.36
CA GLU A 213 -5.40 1.84 19.38
C GLU A 213 -6.03 1.15 18.15
N GLY A 214 -7.10 1.73 17.58
CA GLY A 214 -7.67 1.25 16.31
C GLY A 214 -6.70 1.39 15.14
N THR A 215 -6.11 2.57 14.93
CA THR A 215 -5.09 2.76 13.88
C THR A 215 -3.89 1.85 14.12
N ARG A 216 -3.43 1.73 15.38
CA ARG A 216 -2.35 0.82 15.76
C ARG A 216 -2.67 -0.62 15.38
N LEU A 217 -3.85 -1.11 15.76
CA LEU A 217 -4.28 -2.47 15.45
C LEU A 217 -4.33 -2.70 13.94
N TRP A 218 -4.87 -1.76 13.16
CA TRP A 218 -4.87 -1.87 11.70
C TRP A 218 -3.44 -1.98 11.13
N ILE A 219 -2.49 -1.17 11.61
CA ILE A 219 -1.07 -1.27 11.20
C ILE A 219 -0.49 -2.65 11.54
N LEU A 220 -0.79 -3.18 12.74
CA LEU A 220 -0.30 -4.50 13.18
C LEU A 220 -0.86 -5.63 12.30
N LEU A 221 -2.17 -5.61 12.01
CA LEU A 221 -2.82 -6.59 11.14
C LEU A 221 -2.24 -6.55 9.71
N LEU A 222 -2.00 -5.35 9.18
CA LEU A 222 -1.37 -5.19 7.88
C LEU A 222 0.08 -5.70 7.89
N GLY A 223 0.85 -5.37 8.93
CA GLY A 223 2.23 -5.83 9.10
C GLY A 223 2.32 -7.36 9.17
N TYR A 224 1.40 -8.01 9.88
CA TYR A 224 1.26 -9.46 9.90
C TYR A 224 1.03 -10.02 8.49
N ASN A 225 0.05 -9.48 7.76
CA ASN A 225 -0.27 -9.90 6.38
C ASN A 225 0.93 -9.77 5.44
N CYS A 226 1.73 -8.71 5.62
CA CYS A 226 2.90 -8.44 4.79
C CYS A 226 4.14 -9.23 5.19
N SER A 227 4.16 -9.90 6.34
CA SER A 227 5.35 -10.58 6.86
C SER A 227 5.64 -11.89 6.12
N ALA A 228 6.91 -12.29 6.09
CA ALA A 228 7.28 -13.60 5.54
C ALA A 228 6.92 -14.72 6.52
N ASP A 229 6.50 -15.87 5.99
CA ASP A 229 6.20 -17.05 6.80
C ASP A 229 7.42 -17.48 7.63
N GLY A 230 7.20 -17.73 8.92
CA GLY A 230 8.26 -18.12 9.86
C GLY A 230 9.25 -16.99 10.21
N SER A 231 9.03 -15.76 9.74
CA SER A 231 9.89 -14.62 10.13
C SER A 231 9.64 -14.16 11.55
N GLU A 232 10.66 -13.56 12.17
CA GLU A 232 10.53 -12.92 13.49
C GLU A 232 9.48 -11.81 13.48
N ALA A 233 9.40 -11.03 12.39
CA ALA A 233 8.40 -9.98 12.21
C ALA A 233 6.97 -10.53 12.28
N LEU A 234 6.69 -11.67 11.61
CA LEU A 234 5.39 -12.33 11.65
C LEU A 234 4.97 -12.65 13.09
N GLY A 235 5.87 -13.29 13.85
CA GLY A 235 5.62 -13.66 15.26
C GLY A 235 5.38 -12.44 16.15
N TRP A 236 6.16 -11.37 15.93
CA TRP A 236 6.00 -10.12 16.66
C TRP A 236 4.65 -9.43 16.37
N PHE A 237 4.29 -9.27 15.09
CA PHE A 237 3.01 -8.64 14.71
C PHE A 237 1.82 -9.43 15.24
N LEU A 238 1.90 -10.76 15.24
CA LEU A 238 0.86 -11.61 15.82
C LEU A 238 0.74 -11.36 17.33
N ALA A 239 1.85 -11.44 18.08
CA ALA A 239 1.85 -11.24 19.53
C ALA A 239 1.28 -9.87 19.93
N GLU A 240 1.70 -8.80 19.24
CA GLU A 240 1.20 -7.45 19.51
C GLU A 240 -0.27 -7.29 19.10
N SER A 241 -0.71 -7.89 17.98
CA SER A 241 -2.12 -7.88 17.58
C SER A 241 -3.01 -8.54 18.64
N LEU A 242 -2.58 -9.70 19.17
CA LEU A 242 -3.30 -10.40 20.24
C LEU A 242 -3.37 -9.56 21.53
N ARG A 243 -2.33 -8.77 21.82
CA ARG A 243 -2.28 -7.89 23.00
C ARG A 243 -3.21 -6.68 22.88
N VAL A 244 -3.34 -6.11 21.68
CA VAL A 244 -4.14 -4.90 21.43
C VAL A 244 -5.61 -5.22 21.14
N THR A 245 -5.92 -6.35 20.51
CA THR A 245 -7.29 -6.70 20.09
C THR A 245 -8.34 -6.62 21.22
N PRO A 246 -8.09 -7.10 22.45
CA PRO A 246 -9.04 -6.98 23.56
C PRO A 246 -9.35 -5.53 23.94
N LEU A 247 -8.40 -4.61 23.76
CA LEU A 247 -8.58 -3.17 24.03
C LEU A 247 -9.46 -2.50 22.97
N CYS A 248 -9.57 -3.10 21.80
CA CYS A 248 -10.42 -2.66 20.70
C CYS A 248 -11.78 -3.36 20.68
N ALA A 249 -12.17 -4.08 21.74
CA ALA A 249 -13.43 -4.83 21.78
C ALA A 249 -14.67 -3.94 21.55
N ASP A 250 -14.61 -2.67 21.95
CA ASP A 250 -15.69 -1.68 21.72
C ASP A 250 -15.78 -1.22 20.25
N LEU A 251 -14.72 -1.42 19.46
CA LEU A 251 -14.65 -1.05 18.04
C LEU A 251 -15.16 -2.16 17.11
N VAL A 252 -15.56 -3.29 17.68
CA VAL A 252 -15.93 -4.51 16.98
C VAL A 252 -17.37 -4.86 17.33
N PRO A 253 -18.28 -5.04 16.35
CA PRO A 253 -19.65 -5.42 16.63
C PRO A 253 -19.73 -6.68 17.50
N SER A 254 -20.62 -6.68 18.50
CA SER A 254 -20.76 -7.79 19.45
C SER A 254 -21.36 -9.06 18.85
N ARG A 255 -21.85 -9.01 17.61
CA ARG A 255 -22.44 -10.13 16.89
C ARG A 255 -21.52 -10.58 15.75
N GLY A 256 -21.39 -11.89 15.57
CA GLY A 256 -20.58 -12.52 14.51
C GLY A 256 -19.39 -13.31 15.05
N THR A 257 -18.78 -14.09 14.18
CA THR A 257 -17.52 -14.81 14.44
C THR A 257 -16.36 -13.82 14.67
N VAL A 258 -15.26 -14.27 15.28
CA VAL A 258 -14.03 -13.44 15.43
C VAL A 258 -13.54 -12.92 14.07
N VAL A 259 -13.62 -13.75 13.03
CA VAL A 259 -13.17 -13.39 11.68
C VAL A 259 -14.05 -12.28 11.09
N GLU A 260 -15.38 -12.43 11.11
CA GLU A 260 -16.31 -11.40 10.60
C GLU A 260 -16.13 -10.07 11.33
N ARG A 261 -15.88 -10.14 12.63
CA ARG A 261 -15.58 -9.01 13.49
C ARG A 261 -14.28 -8.29 13.10
N LEU A 262 -13.21 -9.03 12.84
CA LEU A 262 -11.95 -8.48 12.34
C LEU A 262 -12.07 -7.93 10.92
N GLU A 263 -12.85 -8.57 10.04
CA GLU A 263 -13.13 -8.04 8.70
C GLU A 263 -13.87 -6.72 8.79
N HIS A 264 -14.93 -6.64 9.62
CA HIS A 264 -15.70 -5.42 9.81
C HIS A 264 -14.82 -4.28 10.34
N PHE A 265 -13.98 -4.57 11.33
CA PHE A 265 -12.99 -3.62 11.84
C PHE A 265 -12.05 -3.13 10.71
N GLN A 266 -11.44 -4.04 9.95
CA GLN A 266 -10.51 -3.66 8.88
C GLN A 266 -11.20 -2.87 7.76
N ARG A 267 -12.48 -3.15 7.44
CA ARG A 267 -13.26 -2.40 6.45
C ARG A 267 -13.48 -0.96 6.85
N ALA A 268 -13.63 -0.67 8.14
CA ALA A 268 -13.70 0.72 8.62
C ALA A 268 -12.40 1.51 8.36
N TYR A 269 -11.29 0.78 8.18
CA TYR A 269 -10.01 1.26 7.66
C TYR A 269 -9.85 0.82 6.20
N LEU A 270 -8.70 0.28 5.80
CA LEU A 270 -8.47 -0.23 4.46
C LEU A 270 -8.43 -1.76 4.46
N TYR A 271 -9.41 -2.38 3.81
CA TYR A 271 -9.54 -3.84 3.66
C TYR A 271 -9.80 -4.24 2.21
N HIS A 272 -9.04 -5.22 1.74
CA HIS A 272 -9.17 -5.84 0.44
C HIS A 272 -9.25 -7.36 0.62
N ALA A 273 -10.48 -7.87 0.66
CA ALA A 273 -10.78 -9.27 1.00
C ALA A 273 -9.96 -10.31 0.19
N PRO A 274 -9.77 -10.16 -1.15
CA PRO A 274 -9.01 -11.13 -1.94
C PRO A 274 -7.58 -11.37 -1.46
N ILE A 275 -6.98 -10.42 -0.74
CA ILE A 275 -5.61 -10.53 -0.21
C ILE A 275 -5.61 -10.71 1.31
N GLN A 276 -6.54 -10.06 2.01
CA GLN A 276 -6.47 -9.96 3.47
C GLN A 276 -7.29 -11.03 4.22
N ARG A 277 -8.25 -11.69 3.56
CA ARG A 277 -9.16 -12.64 4.25
C ARG A 277 -8.42 -13.82 4.86
N TYR A 278 -7.56 -14.49 4.10
CA TYR A 278 -6.78 -15.64 4.58
C TYR A 278 -6.00 -15.34 5.87
N PHE A 279 -5.29 -14.21 5.92
CA PHE A 279 -4.55 -13.80 7.11
C PHE A 279 -5.47 -13.37 8.26
N THR A 280 -6.61 -12.76 7.94
CA THR A 280 -7.63 -12.42 8.94
C THR A 280 -8.18 -13.67 9.61
N GLU A 281 -8.39 -14.75 8.86
CA GLU A 281 -8.82 -16.04 9.39
C GLU A 281 -7.75 -16.67 10.30
N GLN A 282 -6.47 -16.61 9.92
CA GLN A 282 -5.37 -17.09 10.76
C GLN A 282 -5.28 -16.35 12.11
N ILE A 283 -5.37 -15.02 12.10
CA ILE A 283 -5.40 -14.21 13.33
C ILE A 283 -6.66 -14.55 14.15
N GLY A 284 -7.80 -14.71 13.49
CA GLY A 284 -9.05 -15.11 14.13
C GLY A 284 -8.93 -16.45 14.87
N ALA A 285 -8.28 -17.44 14.24
CA ALA A 285 -7.99 -18.74 14.85
C ALA A 285 -7.03 -18.60 16.05
N ALA A 286 -5.97 -17.80 15.91
CA ALA A 286 -5.01 -17.54 16.99
C ALA A 286 -5.68 -16.88 18.21
N LEU A 287 -6.60 -15.94 18.01
CA LEU A 287 -7.39 -15.30 19.08
C LEU A 287 -8.31 -16.30 19.81
N LEU A 288 -8.79 -17.34 19.13
CA LEU A 288 -9.61 -18.39 19.72
C LEU A 288 -8.80 -19.51 20.38
N GLY A 289 -7.46 -19.48 20.26
CA GLY A 289 -6.59 -20.56 20.71
C GLY A 289 -6.74 -21.85 19.88
N THR A 290 -7.29 -21.75 18.67
CA THR A 290 -7.48 -22.88 17.75
C THR A 290 -6.40 -22.90 16.67
N LYS A 291 -5.91 -24.08 16.27
CA LYS A 291 -5.04 -24.19 15.09
C LYS A 291 -5.86 -23.95 13.83
N TYR A 292 -5.33 -23.17 12.89
CA TYR A 292 -5.91 -22.96 11.58
C TYR A 292 -5.46 -24.10 10.65
N ASP A 293 -6.41 -24.90 10.13
CA ASP A 293 -6.11 -25.93 9.13
C ASP A 293 -6.09 -25.29 7.73
N SER A 294 -4.91 -25.24 7.11
CA SER A 294 -4.66 -24.57 5.84
C SER A 294 -5.08 -25.35 4.59
N GLU A 295 -5.67 -26.54 4.73
CA GLU A 295 -5.93 -27.47 3.62
C GLU A 295 -7.16 -27.13 2.75
N ALA A 296 -7.81 -25.98 2.96
CA ALA A 296 -9.06 -25.62 2.28
C ALA A 296 -8.93 -24.61 1.13
N LEU A 297 -7.72 -24.19 0.75
CA LEU A 297 -7.48 -23.13 -0.25
C LEU A 297 -6.37 -23.49 -1.26
N GLU A 298 -6.40 -24.72 -1.81
CA GLU A 298 -5.80 -25.02 -3.12
C GLU A 298 -6.84 -24.93 -4.23
#